data_AF-A0A382TSX2-F1
#
_entry.id   AF-A0A382TSX2-F1
#
_cell.length_a   1.000
_cell.length_b   1.000
_cell.length_c   1.000
_cell.angle_alpha   90.00
_cell.angle_beta   90.00
_cell.angle_gamma   90.00
#
_symmetry.space_group_name_H-M   'P 1'
#
loop_
_entity.id
_entity.type
_entity.pdbx_description
1 polymer ?
#
loop_
_entity_poly.entity_id
_entity_poly.type
_entity_poly.pdbx_seq_one_letter_code
_entity_poly.pdbx_strand_id
1 'polypeptide(L)'
;MADKQAVTELMNRAGVAYDIADTDFLTNMFVDDGAQFHLTIAGGDVIPFDGKEAIGKLFTDSLTEQTDQRRHCITNIYFEDETDDAITAISYLVLITVENG
;
A
#
# COMPACT_ATOMS: atom_id res chain seq x y z
N MET A 1 -22.43 4.72 -4.66
CA MET A 1 -21.61 5.40 -3.63
C MET A 1 -20.68 4.38 -3.04
N ALA A 2 -19.38 4.68 -3.07
CA ALA A 2 -18.34 3.78 -2.62
C ALA A 2 -18.35 3.65 -1.09
N ASP A 3 -18.07 2.45 -0.60
CA ASP A 3 -17.96 2.20 0.84
C ASP A 3 -16.62 2.72 1.38
N LYS A 4 -16.62 3.97 1.85
CA LYS A 4 -15.46 4.66 2.44
C LYS A 4 -14.91 3.95 3.67
N GLN A 5 -15.76 3.22 4.41
CA GLN A 5 -15.32 2.44 5.56
C GLN A 5 -14.56 1.21 5.11
N ALA A 6 -15.05 0.50 4.09
CA ALA A 6 -14.34 -0.65 3.50
C ALA A 6 -12.98 -0.24 2.92
N VAL A 7 -12.89 0.89 2.23
CA VAL A 7 -11.60 1.41 1.73
C VAL A 7 -10.65 1.77 2.87
N THR A 8 -11.17 2.42 3.93
CA THR A 8 -10.37 2.73 5.13
C THR A 8 -9.83 1.47 5.78
N GLU A 9 -10.66 0.43 5.94
CA GLU A 9 -10.24 -0.85 6.49
C GLU A 9 -9.21 -1.54 5.61
N LEU A 10 -9.41 -1.55 4.28
CA LEU A 10 -8.46 -2.10 3.32
C LEU A 10 -7.07 -1.47 3.48
N MET A 11 -6.99 -0.14 3.54
CA MET A 11 -5.72 0.57 3.71
C MET A 11 -5.06 0.18 5.03
N ASN A 12 -5.79 0.19 6.15
CA ASN A 12 -5.25 -0.21 7.46
C ASN A 12 -4.77 -1.67 7.47
N ARG A 13 -5.54 -2.58 6.85
CA ARG A 13 -5.16 -4.00 6.71
C ARG A 13 -3.91 -4.18 5.86
N ALA A 14 -3.73 -3.39 4.80
CA ALA A 14 -2.51 -3.42 4.00
C ALA A 14 -1.28 -3.06 4.84
N GLY A 15 -1.38 -2.06 5.71
CA GLY A 15 -0.30 -1.72 6.64
C GLY A 15 0.05 -2.87 7.59
N VAL A 16 -0.96 -3.48 8.22
CA VAL A 16 -0.76 -4.65 9.10
C VAL A 16 -0.20 -5.85 8.35
N ALA A 17 -0.71 -6.13 7.15
CA ALA A 17 -0.24 -7.22 6.30
C ALA A 17 1.26 -7.06 5.99
N TYR A 18 1.70 -5.83 5.74
CA TYR A 18 3.12 -5.53 5.56
C TYR A 18 3.93 -5.79 6.83
N ASP A 19 3.43 -5.34 7.99
CA ASP A 19 4.13 -5.50 9.27
C ASP A 19 4.32 -6.96 9.69
N ILE A 20 3.45 -7.88 9.24
CA ILE A 20 3.50 -9.31 9.55
C ILE A 20 3.96 -10.18 8.37
N ALA A 21 4.40 -9.56 7.27
CA ALA A 21 4.79 -10.23 6.02
C ALA A 21 3.69 -11.14 5.42
N ASP A 22 2.43 -10.73 5.49
CA ASP A 22 1.32 -11.36 4.76
C ASP A 22 1.35 -10.95 3.28
N THR A 23 2.28 -11.58 2.54
CA THR A 23 2.52 -11.31 1.12
C THR A 23 1.33 -11.67 0.23
N ASP A 24 0.51 -12.63 0.67
CA ASP A 24 -0.69 -13.04 -0.05
C ASP A 24 -1.73 -11.93 -0.04
N PHE A 25 -1.98 -11.29 1.11
CA PHE A 25 -2.87 -10.13 1.18
C PHE A 25 -2.32 -8.95 0.38
N LEU A 26 -1.03 -8.63 0.57
CA LEU A 26 -0.38 -7.51 -0.13
C LEU A 26 -0.46 -7.62 -1.65
N THR A 27 -0.43 -8.84 -2.19
CA THR A 27 -0.54 -9.07 -3.62
C THR A 27 -2.01 -9.08 -4.08
N ASN A 28 -2.89 -9.74 -3.31
CA ASN A 28 -4.28 -9.96 -3.72
C ASN A 28 -5.21 -8.76 -3.49
N MET A 29 -4.77 -7.71 -2.80
CA MET A 29 -5.55 -6.48 -2.69
C MET A 29 -5.62 -5.67 -3.99
N PHE A 30 -4.76 -5.97 -4.97
CA PHE A 30 -4.80 -5.35 -6.29
C PHE A 30 -5.68 -6.14 -7.26
N VAL A 31 -6.32 -5.39 -8.17
CA VAL A 31 -7.05 -5.95 -9.31
C VAL A 31 -6.13 -6.82 -10.18
N ASP A 32 -6.68 -7.89 -10.75
CA ASP A 32 -5.88 -8.84 -11.53
C ASP A 32 -5.34 -8.19 -12.82
N ASP A 33 -6.16 -7.39 -13.51
CA ASP A 33 -5.80 -6.70 -14.74
C ASP A 33 -5.73 -5.19 -14.52
N GLY A 34 -4.66 -4.56 -15.01
CA GLY A 34 -4.53 -3.09 -15.04
C GLY A 34 -4.17 -2.44 -13.70
N ALA A 35 -3.71 -3.20 -12.70
CA ALA A 35 -3.15 -2.62 -11.48
C ALA A 35 -1.90 -1.78 -11.79
N GLN A 36 -1.80 -0.60 -11.20
CA GLN A 36 -0.65 0.29 -11.34
C GLN A 36 -0.22 0.80 -9.97
N PHE A 37 1.08 0.83 -9.75
CA PHE A 37 1.68 1.42 -8.55
C PHE A 37 2.85 2.31 -8.96
N HIS A 38 2.87 3.53 -8.43
CA HIS A 38 3.87 4.54 -8.76
C HIS A 38 4.52 5.07 -7.49
N LEU A 39 5.85 5.15 -7.49
CA LEU A 39 6.62 5.79 -6.42
C LEU A 39 7.32 7.04 -6.95
N THR A 40 7.26 8.11 -6.17
CA THR A 40 8.05 9.31 -6.39
C THR A 40 8.84 9.59 -5.11
N ILE A 41 10.16 9.42 -5.16
CA ILE A 41 11.03 9.56 -3.99
C ILE A 41 11.63 10.96 -3.99
N ALA A 42 11.35 11.73 -2.94
CA ALA A 42 11.91 13.08 -2.72
C ALA A 42 11.77 14.03 -3.94
N GLY A 43 10.68 13.90 -4.70
CA GLY A 43 10.42 14.72 -5.90
C GLY A 43 11.25 14.35 -7.13
N GLY A 44 11.88 13.17 -7.15
CA GLY A 44 12.56 12.63 -8.32
C GLY A 44 11.60 12.11 -9.40
N ASP A 45 12.14 11.30 -10.30
CA ASP A 45 11.36 10.68 -11.37
C ASP A 45 10.37 9.64 -10.82
N VAL A 46 9.26 9.45 -11.55
CA VAL A 46 8.26 8.43 -11.24
C VAL A 46 8.83 7.05 -11.54
N ILE A 47 8.74 6.13 -10.58
CA ILE A 47 9.13 4.72 -10.71
C ILE A 47 7.84 3.88 -10.83
N PRO A 48 7.54 3.32 -12.01
CA PRO A 48 6.33 2.53 -12.24
C PRO A 48 6.50 1.03 -11.94
N PHE A 49 5.44 0.44 -11.41
CA PHE A 49 5.26 -1.00 -11.25
C PHE A 49 3.88 -1.36 -11.82
N ASP A 50 3.88 -1.90 -13.03
CA ASP A 50 2.65 -2.24 -13.76
C ASP A 50 2.31 -3.72 -13.60
N GLY A 51 1.08 -3.97 -13.19
CA GLY A 51 0.54 -5.31 -12.99
C GLY A 51 0.79 -5.88 -11.60
N LYS A 52 -0.15 -6.73 -11.17
CA LYS A 52 -0.15 -7.37 -9.84
C LYS A 52 1.15 -8.12 -9.52
N GLU A 53 1.78 -8.75 -10.51
CA GLU A 53 3.06 -9.45 -10.35
C GLU A 53 4.21 -8.49 -10.00
N ALA A 54 4.36 -7.39 -10.72
CA ALA A 54 5.43 -6.42 -10.48
C ALA A 54 5.26 -5.72 -9.12
N ILE A 55 4.02 -5.39 -8.75
CA ILE A 55 3.68 -4.78 -7.47
C ILE A 55 3.93 -5.77 -6.31
N GLY A 56 3.49 -7.02 -6.46
CA GLY A 56 3.75 -8.08 -5.49
C GLY A 56 5.25 -8.28 -5.29
N LYS A 57 6.02 -8.36 -6.38
CA LYS A 57 7.47 -8.51 -6.33
C LYS A 57 8.17 -7.35 -5.59
N LEU A 58 7.75 -6.11 -5.83
CA LEU A 58 8.26 -4.94 -5.09
C LEU A 58 8.12 -5.15 -3.58
N PHE A 59 6.95 -5.56 -3.12
CA PHE A 59 6.69 -5.75 -1.69
C PHE A 59 7.44 -6.94 -1.11
N THR A 60 7.49 -8.07 -1.81
CA THR A 60 8.21 -9.26 -1.33
C THR A 60 9.73 -9.05 -1.28
N ASP A 61 10.30 -8.39 -2.29
CA ASP A 61 11.73 -8.08 -2.32
C ASP A 61 12.08 -7.11 -1.19
N SER A 62 11.27 -6.06 -1.01
CA SER A 62 11.45 -5.09 0.07
C SER A 62 11.39 -5.74 1.46
N LEU A 63 10.47 -6.69 1.68
CA LEU A 63 10.38 -7.44 2.93
C LEU A 63 11.61 -8.33 3.17
N THR A 64 12.14 -8.94 2.12
CA THR A 64 13.30 -9.86 2.22
C THR A 64 14.58 -9.13 2.65
N GLU A 65 14.71 -7.86 2.30
CA GLU A 65 15.86 -7.03 2.65
C GLU A 65 15.75 -6.37 4.04
N GLN A 66 14.58 -6.41 4.70
CA GLN A 66 14.33 -5.76 5.97
C GLN A 66 14.84 -6.59 7.16
N THR A 67 15.61 -5.94 8.04
CA THR A 67 16.06 -6.51 9.33
C THR A 67 15.34 -5.88 10.53
N ASP A 68 14.63 -4.77 10.31
CA ASP A 68 13.91 -4.03 11.34
C ASP A 68 12.51 -4.60 11.65
N GLN A 69 11.98 -4.24 12.82
CA GLN A 69 10.54 -4.28 13.03
C GLN A 69 9.91 -2.98 12.53
N ARG A 70 8.91 -3.13 11.66
CA ARG A 70 8.25 -2.01 11.00
C ARG A 70 6.80 -1.88 11.42
N ARG A 71 6.30 -0.64 11.50
CA ARG A 71 4.88 -0.34 11.66
C ARG A 71 4.43 0.67 10.62
N HIS A 72 3.45 0.27 9.81
CA HIS A 72 2.79 1.14 8.84
C HIS A 72 1.60 1.84 9.50
N CYS A 73 1.80 3.10 9.88
CA CYS A 73 0.76 3.94 10.47
C CYS A 73 0.13 4.81 9.39
N ILE A 74 -1.06 4.45 8.94
CA ILE A 74 -1.82 5.19 7.91
C ILE A 74 -2.76 6.18 8.61
N THR A 75 -2.63 7.47 8.30
CA THR A 75 -3.38 8.54 8.98
C THR A 75 -3.98 9.52 7.98
N ASN A 76 -4.88 10.37 8.47
CA ASN A 76 -5.47 11.47 7.71
C ASN A 76 -6.12 11.01 6.39
N ILE A 77 -6.77 9.85 6.39
CA ILE A 77 -7.46 9.36 5.20
C ILE A 77 -8.62 10.30 4.87
N TYR A 78 -8.65 10.79 3.64
CA TYR A 78 -9.79 11.49 3.07
C TYR A 78 -10.02 11.01 1.63
N PHE A 79 -11.15 11.41 1.06
CA PHE A 79 -11.60 10.88 -0.22
C PHE A 79 -11.96 11.97 -1.20
N GLU A 80 -11.60 11.77 -2.47
CA GLU A 80 -11.86 12.65 -3.60
C GLU A 80 -12.33 11.83 -4.82
N ASP A 81 -12.80 12.51 -5.86
CA ASP A 81 -13.15 11.93 -7.18
C ASP A 81 -14.11 10.72 -7.12
N GLU A 82 -15.11 10.76 -6.24
CA GLU A 82 -16.10 9.68 -6.13
C GLU A 82 -16.97 9.61 -7.41
N THR A 83 -17.00 8.43 -8.01
CA THR A 83 -17.87 8.06 -9.13
C THR A 83 -18.82 6.94 -8.68
N ASP A 84 -19.62 6.40 -9.60
CA ASP A 84 -20.53 5.30 -9.27
C ASP A 84 -19.77 4.02 -8.84
N ASP A 85 -18.58 3.79 -9.42
CA ASP A 85 -17.81 2.54 -9.26
C ASP A 85 -16.40 2.71 -8.66
N ALA A 86 -15.95 3.95 -8.43
CA ALA A 86 -14.59 4.23 -7.96
C ALA A 86 -14.52 5.43 -7.00
N ILE A 87 -13.48 5.46 -6.18
CA ILE A 87 -13.16 6.56 -5.28
C ILE A 87 -11.64 6.67 -5.10
N THR A 88 -11.13 7.89 -4.99
CA THR A 88 -9.72 8.14 -4.67
C THR A 88 -9.58 8.31 -3.16
N ALA A 89 -8.72 7.50 -2.53
CA ALA A 89 -8.35 7.65 -1.12
C ALA A 89 -6.95 8.24 -1.01
N ILE A 90 -6.81 9.29 -0.19
CA ILE A 90 -5.55 10.01 0.02
C ILE A 90 -5.23 9.96 1.50
N SER A 91 -3.98 9.67 1.84
CA SER A 91 -3.55 9.49 3.22
C SER A 91 -2.09 9.87 3.41
N TYR A 92 -1.69 10.02 4.67
CA TYR A 92 -0.28 10.00 5.05
C TYR A 92 0.11 8.60 5.52
N LEU A 93 1.31 8.17 5.13
CA LEU A 93 1.98 7.01 5.70
C LEU A 93 3.10 7.49 6.61
N VAL A 94 3.03 7.11 7.88
CA VAL A 94 4.15 7.19 8.82
C VAL A 94 4.73 5.80 8.97
N LEU A 95 6.02 5.66 8.63
CA LEU A 95 6.74 4.41 8.79
C LEU A 95 7.62 4.48 10.03
N ILE A 96 7.36 3.59 10.99
CA ILE A 96 8.17 3.46 12.20
C ILE A 96 9.04 2.23 12.04
N THR A 97 10.36 2.38 12.15
CA THR A 97 11.31 1.28 12.09
C THR A 97 12.08 1.19 13.40
N VAL A 98 12.25 -0.04 13.88
CA VAL A 98 12.99 -0.33 15.10
C VAL A 98 13.93 -1.50 14.85
N GLU A 99 15.23 -1.21 14.88
CA GLU A 99 16.28 -2.22 14.72
C GLU A 99 16.56 -2.90 16.07
N ASN A 100 16.62 -4.22 16.10
CA ASN A 100 16.95 -5.03 17.29
C ASN A 100 15.95 -4.99 18.47
N GLY A 101 14.70 -4.55 18.23
CA GLY A 101 13.61 -4.57 19.23
C GLY A 101 13.71 -3.47 20.27
#